data_AF-A0A661F3U6-F1
#
_entry.id   AF-A0A661F3U6-F1
#
_cell.length_a   1.000
_cell.length_b   1.000
_cell.length_c   1.000
_cell.angle_alpha   90.00
_cell.angle_beta   90.00
_cell.angle_gamma   90.00
#
_symmetry.space_group_name_H-M   'P 1'
#
loop_
_entity.id
_entity.type
_entity.pdbx_description
1 polymer ?
#
loop_
_entity_poly.entity_id
_entity_poly.type
_entity_poly.pdbx_seq_one_letter_code
_entity_poly.pdbx_strand_id
1 'polypeptide(L)'
;MNLEEVKALATGIIENGYAEEMSEDDIKMEMFTQKVPYSKLNTLFKTISISLGLMVDPKEVTDGINALVEKIDWESKTEWSQVAETLDHIVDNVDGSTVARALTLVRAHCRDEEIELPKKPRASGGGGGAKGGKVAAAIADIFAKGVPTKEELYNAVLPLVKGPKNAEAFVNMYFGICVAVKTGESLATAMASTKDQKMPEYETAEVESDEDEDEMDD
;
A
#
# COMPACT_ATOMS: atom_id res chain seq x y z
N MET A 1 -37.49 -15.06 4.96
CA MET A 1 -37.15 -14.35 3.71
C MET A 1 -36.49 -15.35 2.77
N ASN A 2 -37.07 -15.56 1.60
CA ASN A 2 -36.43 -16.38 0.56
C ASN A 2 -35.31 -15.58 -0.14
N LEU A 3 -34.53 -16.23 -1.02
CA LEU A 3 -33.38 -15.59 -1.64
C LEU A 3 -33.76 -14.40 -2.55
N GLU A 4 -34.92 -14.46 -3.21
CA GLU A 4 -35.38 -13.40 -4.12
C GLU A 4 -35.83 -12.17 -3.35
N GLU A 5 -36.57 -12.35 -2.25
CA GLU A 5 -36.97 -11.26 -1.36
C GLU A 5 -35.75 -10.54 -0.76
N VAL A 6 -34.71 -11.29 -0.37
CA VAL A 6 -33.46 -10.72 0.14
C VAL A 6 -32.74 -9.90 -0.94
N LYS A 7 -32.72 -10.39 -2.19
CA LYS A 7 -32.11 -9.65 -3.31
C LYS A 7 -32.88 -8.38 -3.65
N ALA A 8 -34.21 -8.44 -3.71
CA ALA A 8 -35.05 -7.27 -3.98
C ALA A 8 -34.89 -6.20 -2.90
N LEU A 9 -34.90 -6.60 -1.63
CA LEU A 9 -34.66 -5.71 -0.50
C LEU A 9 -33.26 -5.07 -0.57
N ALA A 10 -32.22 -5.87 -0.80
CA ALA A 10 -30.85 -5.38 -0.94
C ALA A 10 -30.71 -4.40 -2.12
N THR A 11 -31.41 -4.64 -3.23
CA THR A 11 -31.37 -3.76 -4.42
C THR A 11 -31.89 -2.38 -4.09
N GLY A 12 -33.08 -2.28 -3.46
CA GLY A 12 -33.64 -0.99 -3.08
C GLY A 12 -32.79 -0.22 -2.07
N ILE A 13 -32.14 -0.93 -1.12
CA ILE A 13 -31.22 -0.29 -0.16
C ILE A 13 -29.99 0.27 -0.87
N ILE A 14 -29.41 -0.47 -1.82
CA ILE A 14 -28.23 -0.03 -2.56
C ILE A 14 -28.56 1.18 -3.44
N GLU A 15 -29.67 1.14 -4.20
CA GLU A 15 -30.09 2.26 -5.04
C GLU A 15 -30.30 3.54 -4.23
N ASN A 16 -31.01 3.44 -3.10
CA ASN A 16 -31.25 4.58 -2.22
C ASN A 16 -29.94 5.09 -1.60
N GLY A 17 -29.09 4.18 -1.11
CA GLY A 17 -27.83 4.55 -0.49
C GLY A 17 -26.88 5.29 -1.44
N TYR A 18 -26.80 4.86 -2.72
CA TYR A 18 -26.04 5.60 -3.73
C TYR A 18 -26.70 6.93 -4.10
N ALA A 19 -28.03 7.01 -4.16
CA ALA A 19 -28.75 8.26 -4.40
C ALA A 19 -28.58 9.28 -3.25
N GLU A 20 -28.36 8.80 -2.03
CA GLU A 20 -28.10 9.60 -0.83
C GLU A 20 -26.60 9.82 -0.55
N GLU A 21 -25.71 9.42 -1.47
CA GLU A 21 -24.25 9.55 -1.34
C GLU A 21 -23.67 8.88 -0.06
N MET A 22 -24.31 7.81 0.42
CA MET A 22 -23.85 7.05 1.57
C MET A 22 -22.56 6.30 1.28
N SER A 23 -21.74 6.06 2.33
CA SER A 23 -20.56 5.21 2.19
C SER A 23 -20.97 3.74 1.99
N GLU A 24 -20.10 2.94 1.33
CA GLU A 24 -20.33 1.50 1.14
C GLU A 24 -20.57 0.76 2.48
N ASP A 25 -19.87 1.18 3.53
CA ASP A 25 -20.02 0.58 4.86
C ASP A 25 -21.38 0.92 5.49
N ASP A 26 -21.88 2.13 5.28
CA ASP A 26 -23.22 2.55 5.76
C ASP A 26 -24.32 1.79 5.01
N ILE A 27 -24.20 1.65 3.69
CA ILE A 27 -25.16 0.89 2.88
C ILE A 27 -25.21 -0.57 3.34
N LYS A 28 -24.05 -1.20 3.58
CA LYS A 28 -23.98 -2.56 4.12
C LYS A 28 -24.55 -2.67 5.53
N MET A 29 -24.35 -1.65 6.35
CA MET A 29 -24.92 -1.60 7.71
C MET A 29 -26.46 -1.53 7.64
N GLU A 30 -27.00 -0.77 6.69
CA GLU A 30 -28.45 -0.71 6.47
C GLU A 30 -29.00 -2.04 5.95
N MET A 31 -28.32 -2.68 4.98
CA MET A 31 -28.66 -4.04 4.54
C MET A 31 -28.70 -5.01 5.72
N PHE A 32 -27.72 -4.95 6.63
CA PHE A 32 -27.67 -5.80 7.81
C PHE A 32 -28.83 -5.51 8.79
N THR A 33 -29.12 -4.23 9.02
CA THR A 33 -30.23 -3.77 9.87
C THR A 33 -31.57 -4.29 9.34
N GLN A 34 -31.72 -4.32 8.01
CA GLN A 34 -32.87 -4.86 7.28
C GLN A 34 -32.84 -6.40 7.15
N LYS A 35 -32.05 -7.09 7.97
CA LYS A 35 -31.99 -8.56 8.09
C LYS A 35 -31.38 -9.29 6.87
N VAL A 36 -30.60 -8.61 6.03
CA VAL A 36 -29.74 -9.31 5.06
C VAL A 36 -28.67 -10.09 5.84
N PRO A 37 -28.47 -11.40 5.59
CA PRO A 37 -27.49 -12.19 6.32
C PRO A 37 -26.07 -11.64 6.16
N TYR A 38 -25.36 -11.48 7.27
CA TYR A 38 -23.99 -10.94 7.29
C TYR A 38 -23.04 -11.67 6.35
N SER A 39 -23.11 -13.01 6.33
CA SER A 39 -22.30 -13.87 5.45
C SER A 39 -22.50 -13.62 3.96
N LYS A 40 -23.60 -12.96 3.57
CA LYS A 40 -23.94 -12.66 2.18
C LYS A 40 -23.84 -11.18 1.83
N LEU A 41 -23.60 -10.28 2.80
CA LEU A 41 -23.59 -8.83 2.58
C LEU A 41 -22.63 -8.42 1.47
N ASN A 42 -21.35 -8.79 1.60
CA ASN A 42 -20.33 -8.41 0.63
C ASN A 42 -20.60 -8.99 -0.76
N THR A 43 -21.06 -10.24 -0.83
CA THR A 43 -21.36 -10.89 -2.12
C THR A 43 -22.58 -10.26 -2.78
N LEU A 44 -23.66 -10.02 -2.03
CA LEU A 44 -24.89 -9.41 -2.55
C LEU A 44 -24.65 -7.96 -2.95
N PHE A 45 -23.98 -7.17 -2.11
CA PHE A 45 -23.62 -5.79 -2.42
C PHE A 45 -22.84 -5.73 -3.74
N LYS A 46 -21.73 -6.46 -3.85
CA LYS A 46 -20.93 -6.48 -5.09
C LYS A 46 -21.74 -6.93 -6.30
N THR A 47 -22.47 -8.03 -6.19
CA THR A 47 -23.25 -8.58 -7.32
C THR A 47 -24.29 -7.59 -7.81
N ILE A 48 -25.02 -6.96 -6.88
CA ILE A 48 -26.09 -6.02 -7.20
C ILE A 48 -25.50 -4.72 -7.73
N SER A 49 -24.51 -4.13 -7.06
CA SER A 49 -23.84 -2.90 -7.51
C SER A 49 -23.24 -3.05 -8.91
N ILE A 50 -22.66 -4.21 -9.24
CA ILE A 50 -22.20 -4.53 -10.60
C ILE A 50 -23.39 -4.60 -11.57
N SER A 51 -24.46 -5.33 -11.23
CA SER A 51 -25.64 -5.45 -12.11
C SER A 51 -26.37 -4.11 -12.36
N LEU A 52 -26.25 -3.17 -11.43
CA LEU A 52 -26.82 -1.83 -11.54
C LEU A 52 -25.87 -0.83 -12.24
N GLY A 53 -24.64 -1.23 -12.57
CA GLY A 53 -23.62 -0.35 -13.16
C GLY A 53 -23.03 0.67 -12.16
N LEU A 54 -23.24 0.47 -10.86
CA LEU A 54 -22.70 1.31 -9.78
C LEU A 54 -21.27 0.89 -9.36
N MET A 55 -20.82 -0.28 -9.82
CA MET A 55 -19.49 -0.82 -9.60
C MET A 55 -19.03 -1.53 -10.87
N VAL A 56 -17.76 -1.34 -11.25
CA VAL A 56 -17.16 -2.05 -12.39
C VAL A 56 -16.83 -3.48 -11.97
N ASP A 57 -17.15 -4.48 -12.83
CA ASP A 57 -16.78 -5.87 -12.55
C ASP A 57 -15.26 -6.04 -12.61
N PRO A 58 -14.60 -6.49 -11.52
CA PRO A 58 -13.17 -6.76 -11.52
C PRO A 58 -12.71 -7.72 -12.61
N LYS A 59 -13.56 -8.62 -13.10
CA LYS A 59 -13.25 -9.51 -14.23
C LYS A 59 -13.18 -8.74 -15.55
N GLU A 60 -14.17 -7.90 -15.83
CA GLU A 60 -14.18 -7.04 -17.02
C GLU A 60 -12.95 -6.12 -17.04
N VAL A 61 -12.53 -5.60 -15.88
CA VAL A 61 -11.28 -4.82 -15.77
C VAL A 61 -10.06 -5.67 -16.17
N THR A 62 -9.95 -6.90 -15.68
CA THR A 62 -8.83 -7.79 -16.04
C THR A 62 -8.84 -8.09 -17.54
N ASP A 63 -10.00 -8.47 -18.08
CA ASP A 63 -10.15 -8.87 -19.48
C ASP A 63 -9.88 -7.68 -20.41
N GLY A 64 -10.34 -6.48 -20.04
CA GLY A 64 -10.06 -5.24 -20.76
C GLY A 64 -8.58 -4.88 -20.75
N ILE A 65 -7.89 -5.01 -19.61
CA ILE A 65 -6.43 -4.81 -19.56
C ILE A 65 -5.72 -5.82 -20.46
N ASN A 66 -6.01 -7.12 -20.32
CA ASN A 66 -5.36 -8.17 -21.11
C ASN A 66 -5.53 -7.95 -22.62
N ALA A 67 -6.74 -7.59 -23.06
CA ALA A 67 -7.02 -7.31 -24.46
C ALA A 67 -6.22 -6.12 -25.04
N LEU A 68 -5.81 -5.17 -24.20
CA LEU A 68 -4.89 -4.09 -24.59
C LEU A 68 -3.43 -4.54 -24.53
N VAL A 69 -3.04 -5.26 -23.48
CA VAL A 69 -1.69 -5.76 -23.27
C VAL A 69 -1.24 -6.63 -24.46
N GLU A 70 -2.10 -7.51 -24.96
CA GLU A 70 -1.80 -8.39 -26.11
C GLU A 70 -1.62 -7.64 -27.44
N LYS A 71 -2.10 -6.40 -27.55
CA LYS A 71 -2.01 -5.59 -28.79
C LYS A 71 -0.81 -4.66 -28.81
N ILE A 72 -0.14 -4.49 -27.68
CA ILE A 72 0.98 -3.56 -27.54
C ILE A 72 2.27 -4.27 -27.93
N ASP A 73 3.05 -3.63 -28.79
CA ASP A 73 4.44 -4.02 -29.06
C ASP A 73 5.32 -3.63 -27.86
N TRP A 74 5.55 -4.58 -26.96
CA TRP A 74 6.37 -4.41 -25.77
C TRP A 74 7.88 -4.43 -26.05
N GLU A 75 8.33 -5.10 -27.11
CA GLU A 75 9.74 -5.14 -27.49
C GLU A 75 10.25 -3.75 -27.91
N SER A 76 9.37 -2.93 -28.49
CA SER A 76 9.69 -1.54 -28.85
C SER A 76 9.91 -0.59 -27.66
N LYS A 77 9.58 -1.02 -26.43
CA LYS A 77 9.62 -0.16 -25.23
C LYS A 77 10.99 -0.24 -24.56
N THR A 78 11.96 0.48 -25.09
CA THR A 78 13.35 0.48 -24.60
C THR A 78 13.57 1.31 -23.33
N GLU A 79 12.69 2.26 -23.02
CA GLU A 79 12.78 3.13 -21.86
C GLU A 79 11.59 2.98 -20.91
N TRP A 80 11.82 3.16 -19.60
CA TRP A 80 10.75 3.09 -18.61
C TRP A 80 9.67 4.17 -18.80
N SER A 81 10.04 5.34 -19.32
CA SER A 81 9.12 6.42 -19.70
C SER A 81 8.03 5.89 -20.65
N GLN A 82 8.42 5.14 -21.68
CA GLN A 82 7.52 4.58 -22.68
C GLN A 82 6.59 3.51 -22.07
N VAL A 83 7.11 2.70 -21.13
CA VAL A 83 6.29 1.74 -20.38
C VAL A 83 5.28 2.47 -19.51
N ALA A 84 5.70 3.52 -18.80
CA ALA A 84 4.83 4.32 -17.94
C ALA A 84 3.69 4.98 -18.74
N GLU A 85 4.01 5.63 -19.87
CA GLU A 85 3.01 6.23 -20.76
C GLU A 85 2.01 5.19 -21.29
N THR A 86 2.49 3.99 -21.60
CA THR A 86 1.63 2.89 -22.06
C THR A 86 0.71 2.37 -20.95
N LEU A 87 1.19 2.32 -19.70
CA LEU A 87 0.37 1.97 -18.55
C LEU A 87 -0.71 3.01 -18.26
N ASP A 88 -0.36 4.29 -18.35
CA ASP A 88 -1.32 5.39 -18.19
C ASP A 88 -2.40 5.28 -19.29
N HIS A 89 -2.01 5.02 -20.55
CA HIS A 89 -2.96 4.76 -21.63
C HIS A 89 -3.88 3.56 -21.35
N ILE A 90 -3.37 2.45 -20.80
CA ILE A 90 -4.21 1.30 -20.41
C ILE A 90 -5.23 1.71 -19.34
N VAL A 91 -4.81 2.50 -18.35
CA VAL A 91 -5.71 2.97 -17.27
C VAL A 91 -6.78 3.90 -17.81
N ASP A 92 -6.43 4.80 -18.71
CA ASP A 92 -7.38 5.74 -19.33
C ASP A 92 -8.42 5.04 -20.24
N ASN A 93 -8.14 3.82 -20.70
CA ASN A 93 -9.02 3.06 -21.59
C ASN A 93 -9.78 1.91 -20.89
N VAL A 94 -9.52 1.65 -19.60
CA VAL A 94 -10.18 0.58 -18.85
C VAL A 94 -10.68 1.13 -17.52
N ASP A 95 -11.98 1.38 -17.43
CA ASP A 95 -12.63 1.88 -16.22
C ASP A 95 -12.33 1.00 -15.00
N GLY A 96 -12.03 1.62 -13.86
CA GLY A 96 -11.68 0.91 -12.62
C GLY A 96 -10.30 0.24 -12.62
N SER A 97 -9.50 0.41 -13.69
CA SER A 97 -8.10 0.01 -13.71
C SER A 97 -7.23 0.92 -12.83
N THR A 98 -6.07 0.40 -12.43
CA THR A 98 -5.03 1.18 -11.76
C THR A 98 -3.68 0.86 -12.37
N VAL A 99 -2.75 1.81 -12.34
CA VAL A 99 -1.38 1.62 -12.87
C VAL A 99 -0.71 0.40 -12.25
N ALA A 100 -0.92 0.15 -10.96
CA ALA A 100 -0.35 -1.00 -10.26
C ALA A 100 -0.90 -2.33 -10.79
N ARG A 101 -2.22 -2.40 -11.04
CA ARG A 101 -2.86 -3.61 -11.60
C ARG A 101 -2.45 -3.84 -13.05
N ALA A 102 -2.46 -2.78 -13.86
CA ALA A 102 -1.99 -2.83 -15.25
C ALA A 102 -0.54 -3.32 -15.33
N LEU A 103 0.36 -2.75 -14.51
CA LEU A 103 1.77 -3.17 -14.47
C LEU A 103 1.96 -4.63 -14.08
N THR A 104 1.16 -5.15 -13.15
CA THR A 104 1.21 -6.57 -12.77
C THR A 104 0.86 -7.48 -13.94
N LEU A 105 -0.21 -7.16 -14.69
CA LEU A 105 -0.65 -7.95 -15.85
C LEU A 105 0.34 -7.84 -17.02
N VAL A 106 0.85 -6.64 -17.30
CA VAL A 106 1.91 -6.40 -18.28
C VAL A 106 3.16 -7.23 -17.97
N ARG A 107 3.60 -7.25 -16.72
CA ARG A 107 4.75 -8.06 -16.30
C ARG A 107 4.51 -9.56 -16.43
N ALA A 108 3.29 -10.01 -16.15
CA ALA A 108 2.94 -11.41 -16.34
C ALA A 108 3.03 -11.78 -17.83
N HIS A 109 2.37 -11.01 -18.69
CA HIS A 109 2.41 -11.22 -20.14
C HIS A 109 3.83 -11.17 -20.70
N CYS A 110 4.61 -10.13 -20.40
CA CYS A 110 5.98 -10.02 -20.90
C CYS A 110 6.89 -11.14 -20.40
N ARG A 111 6.69 -11.63 -19.17
CA ARG A 111 7.44 -12.79 -18.67
C ARG A 111 7.08 -14.06 -19.44
N ASP A 112 5.81 -14.26 -19.75
CA ASP A 112 5.32 -15.45 -20.44
C ASP A 112 5.77 -15.45 -21.92
N GLU A 113 5.94 -14.26 -22.52
CA GLU A 113 6.49 -14.04 -23.88
C GLU A 113 8.03 -13.85 -23.91
N GLU A 114 8.73 -14.04 -22.78
CA GLU A 114 10.18 -13.84 -22.64
C GLU A 114 10.70 -12.44 -23.02
N ILE A 115 9.86 -11.42 -22.91
CA ILE A 115 10.17 -10.00 -23.18
C ILE A 115 10.72 -9.33 -21.90
N GLU A 116 11.95 -8.80 -21.99
CA GLU A 116 12.53 -8.00 -20.91
C GLU A 116 12.03 -6.55 -20.92
N LEU A 117 11.26 -6.16 -19.90
CA LEU A 117 10.86 -4.77 -19.71
C LEU A 117 11.98 -3.92 -19.11
N PRO A 118 12.11 -2.64 -19.52
CA PRO A 118 13.07 -1.72 -18.91
C PRO A 118 12.77 -1.58 -17.41
N LYS A 119 13.82 -1.47 -16.61
CA LYS A 119 13.67 -1.37 -15.15
C LYS A 119 13.11 -0.01 -14.79
N LYS A 120 12.09 0.00 -13.93
CA LYS A 120 11.65 1.22 -13.26
C LYS A 120 12.85 1.89 -12.62
N PRO A 121 13.15 3.17 -12.93
CA PRO A 121 14.22 3.87 -12.25
C PRO A 121 13.94 3.77 -10.76
N ARG A 122 14.97 3.38 -10.00
CA ARG A 122 14.89 3.47 -8.55
C ARG A 122 14.54 4.93 -8.28
N ALA A 123 13.31 5.18 -7.85
CA ALA A 123 12.97 6.49 -7.32
C ALA A 123 14.07 6.80 -6.30
N SER A 124 14.73 7.95 -6.43
CA SER A 124 15.66 8.48 -5.43
C SER A 124 14.92 8.87 -4.13
N GLY A 125 13.80 8.21 -3.84
CA GLY A 125 12.92 8.33 -2.69
C GLY A 125 12.23 6.98 -2.50
N GLY A 126 12.52 6.34 -1.37
CA GLY A 126 12.23 4.93 -1.11
C GLY A 126 10.77 4.54 -1.30
N GLY A 127 10.56 3.50 -2.11
CA GLY A 127 9.36 2.68 -2.11
C GLY A 127 9.24 1.89 -0.81
N GLY A 128 8.84 2.57 0.25
CA GLY A 128 8.36 2.04 1.53
C GLY A 128 7.09 2.78 1.94
N GLY A 129 6.20 3.01 0.96
CA GLY A 129 5.01 3.83 1.07
C GLY A 129 3.94 3.16 1.93
N ALA A 130 4.00 3.41 3.23
CA ALA A 130 2.86 3.47 4.17
C ALA A 130 3.39 3.61 5.61
N LYS A 131 4.49 2.92 5.94
CA LYS A 131 5.11 2.98 7.29
C LYS A 131 6.24 4.00 7.38
N GLY A 132 7.04 4.17 6.31
CA GLY A 132 8.10 5.17 6.28
C GLY A 132 7.58 6.61 6.41
N GLY A 133 6.39 6.90 5.87
CA GLY A 133 5.75 8.21 6.00
C GLY A 133 5.34 8.55 7.44
N LYS A 134 4.87 7.57 8.21
CA LYS A 134 4.51 7.78 9.63
C LYS A 134 5.73 7.99 10.51
N VAL A 135 6.80 7.22 10.27
CA VAL A 135 8.07 7.38 10.99
C VAL A 135 8.73 8.72 10.65
N ALA A 136 8.80 9.08 9.36
CA ALA A 136 9.35 10.37 8.93
C ALA A 136 8.54 11.56 9.46
N ALA A 137 7.20 11.47 9.46
CA ALA A 137 6.34 12.49 10.05
C ALA A 137 6.57 12.63 11.57
N ALA A 138 6.64 11.50 12.29
CA ALA A 138 6.93 11.51 13.73
C ALA A 138 8.30 12.12 14.04
N ILE A 139 9.33 11.79 13.25
CA ILE A 139 10.66 12.39 13.36
C ILE A 139 10.59 13.91 13.12
N ALA A 140 9.90 14.35 12.06
CA ALA A 140 9.75 15.77 11.75
C ALA A 140 9.02 16.55 12.87
N ASP A 141 7.96 15.98 13.45
CA ASP A 141 7.20 16.59 14.55
C ASP A 141 8.03 16.77 15.82
N ILE A 142 8.94 15.83 16.10
CA ILE A 142 9.86 15.95 17.25
C ILE A 142 10.86 17.06 16.98
N PHE A 143 11.46 17.09 15.78
CA PHE A 143 12.41 18.13 15.40
C PHE A 143 11.77 19.52 15.26
N ALA A 144 10.45 19.60 15.03
CA ALA A 144 9.73 20.86 15.07
C ALA A 144 9.80 21.52 16.47
N LYS A 145 9.73 20.71 17.54
CA LYS A 145 9.74 21.16 18.95
C LYS A 145 11.12 21.52 19.49
N GLY A 146 12.18 21.02 18.87
CA GLY A 146 13.57 21.24 19.28
C GLY A 146 14.47 20.15 18.72
N VAL A 147 15.78 20.22 18.95
CA VAL A 147 16.67 19.12 18.59
C VAL A 147 16.61 18.07 19.72
N PRO A 148 16.00 16.90 19.49
CA PRO A 148 15.98 15.84 20.50
C PRO A 148 17.37 15.20 20.64
N THR A 149 17.57 14.43 21.69
CA THR A 149 18.66 13.45 21.79
C THR A 149 18.37 12.22 20.92
N LYS A 150 19.40 11.43 20.58
CA LYS A 150 19.20 10.14 19.88
C LYS A 150 18.31 9.18 20.66
N GLU A 151 18.37 9.20 22.00
CA GLU A 151 17.55 8.36 22.86
C GLU A 151 16.06 8.75 22.80
N GLU A 152 15.75 10.05 22.86
CA GLU A 152 14.38 10.54 22.71
C GLU A 152 13.80 10.21 21.34
N LEU A 153 14.62 10.35 20.28
CA LEU A 153 14.20 9.96 18.93
C LEU A 153 13.97 8.45 18.82
N TYR A 154 14.88 7.65 19.39
CA TYR A 154 14.78 6.20 19.40
C TYR A 154 13.49 5.73 20.09
N ASN A 155 13.20 6.24 21.29
CA ASN A 155 12.02 5.87 22.05
C ASN A 155 10.71 6.25 21.32
N ALA A 156 10.72 7.34 20.56
CA ALA A 156 9.57 7.74 19.76
C ALA A 156 9.39 6.92 18.47
N VAL A 157 10.50 6.43 17.88
CA VAL A 157 10.48 5.61 16.65
C VAL A 157 10.20 4.14 16.95
N LEU A 158 10.68 3.62 18.09
CA LEU A 158 10.54 2.22 18.50
C LEU A 158 9.10 1.66 18.37
N PRO A 159 8.03 2.32 18.85
CA PRO A 159 6.66 1.82 18.71
C PRO A 159 6.13 1.86 17.27
N LEU A 160 6.80 2.55 16.35
CA LEU A 160 6.38 2.74 14.96
C LEU A 160 7.02 1.72 13.99
N VAL A 161 8.02 0.97 14.47
CA VAL A 161 8.82 0.04 13.66
C VAL A 161 8.87 -1.35 14.30
N LYS A 162 9.20 -2.37 13.50
CA LYS A 162 9.25 -3.75 14.00
C LYS A 162 10.58 -4.01 14.71
N GLY A 163 10.67 -3.61 15.98
CA GLY A 163 11.77 -3.96 16.86
C GLY A 163 12.97 -3.00 16.86
N PRO A 164 13.91 -3.22 17.81
CA PRO A 164 14.94 -2.25 18.18
C PRO A 164 15.99 -1.98 17.09
N LYS A 165 16.42 -3.02 16.35
CA LYS A 165 17.34 -2.88 15.20
C LYS A 165 16.79 -1.95 14.11
N ASN A 166 15.48 -1.99 13.88
CA ASN A 166 14.86 -1.12 12.90
C ASN A 166 14.81 0.32 13.42
N ALA A 167 14.47 0.53 14.70
CA ALA A 167 14.47 1.86 15.31
C ALA A 167 15.86 2.51 15.25
N GLU A 168 16.90 1.74 15.54
CA GLU A 168 18.30 2.12 15.38
C GLU A 168 18.64 2.59 13.96
N ALA A 169 18.27 1.79 12.94
CA ALA A 169 18.52 2.15 11.56
C ALA A 169 17.83 3.46 11.16
N PHE A 170 16.60 3.68 11.61
CA PHE A 170 15.86 4.91 11.35
C PHE A 170 16.49 6.13 12.06
N VAL A 171 16.88 5.99 13.33
CA VAL A 171 17.55 7.07 14.08
C VAL A 171 18.88 7.43 13.41
N ASN A 172 19.72 6.46 13.10
CA ASN A 172 21.02 6.71 12.46
C ASN A 172 20.87 7.32 11.06
N MET A 173 19.82 6.97 10.32
CA MET A 173 19.57 7.51 8.99
C MET A 173 19.09 8.97 9.02
N TYR A 174 18.20 9.32 9.96
CA TYR A 174 17.54 10.64 9.94
C TYR A 174 18.15 11.66 10.90
N PHE A 175 18.76 11.26 12.02
CA PHE A 175 19.15 12.17 13.10
C PHE A 175 20.09 13.28 12.62
N GLY A 176 21.19 12.94 11.96
CA GLY A 176 22.15 13.93 11.47
C GLY A 176 21.58 14.87 10.40
N ILE A 177 20.70 14.34 9.53
CA ILE A 177 20.01 15.13 8.51
C ILE A 177 19.08 16.15 9.17
N CYS A 178 18.27 15.72 10.13
CA CYS A 178 17.33 16.58 10.83
C CYS A 178 18.04 17.61 11.72
N VAL A 179 19.16 17.26 12.35
CA VAL A 179 20.01 18.22 13.09
C VAL A 179 20.53 19.30 12.15
N ALA A 180 21.13 18.92 11.01
CA ALA A 180 21.63 19.87 10.01
C ALA A 180 20.54 20.84 9.53
N VAL A 181 19.35 20.32 9.22
CA VAL A 181 18.20 21.14 8.81
C VAL A 181 17.74 22.08 9.93
N LYS A 182 17.69 21.61 11.18
CA LYS A 182 17.18 22.39 12.31
C LYS A 182 18.17 23.46 12.79
N THR A 183 19.47 23.19 12.74
CA THR A 183 20.52 24.11 13.19
C THR A 183 21.04 25.00 12.07
N GLY A 184 20.73 24.69 10.81
CA GLY A 184 21.27 25.40 9.65
C GLY A 184 22.75 25.07 9.37
N GLU A 185 23.29 24.03 10.01
CA GLU A 185 24.66 23.58 9.83
C GLU A 185 24.82 22.67 8.61
N SER A 186 26.06 22.50 8.15
CA SER A 186 26.36 21.48 7.15
C SER A 186 26.11 20.08 7.70
N LEU A 187 25.74 19.13 6.84
CA LEU A 187 25.55 17.74 7.24
C LEU A 187 26.82 17.16 7.90
N ALA A 188 28.01 17.52 7.41
CA ALA A 188 29.27 17.07 7.99
C ALA A 188 29.47 17.57 9.43
N THR A 189 29.11 18.83 9.71
CA THR A 189 29.17 19.44 11.04
C THR A 189 28.17 18.78 11.99
N ALA A 190 26.92 18.60 11.56
CA ALA A 190 25.87 17.95 12.34
C ALA A 190 26.20 16.49 12.68
N MET A 191 26.80 15.75 11.74
CA MET A 191 27.23 14.37 11.98
C MET A 191 28.41 14.31 12.96
N ALA A 192 29.33 15.28 12.91
CA ALA A 192 30.44 15.36 13.86
C ALA A 192 29.97 15.69 15.29
N SER A 193 29.05 16.65 15.44
CA SER A 193 28.54 17.09 16.76
C SER A 193 27.63 16.08 17.45
N THR A 194 27.11 15.09 16.71
CA THR A 194 26.19 14.06 17.21
C THR A 194 26.80 12.67 17.32
N LYS A 195 28.09 12.54 16.98
CA LYS A 195 28.81 11.27 16.94
C LYS A 195 28.87 10.58 18.31
N ASP A 196 29.03 11.37 19.37
CA ASP A 196 29.21 10.86 20.74
C ASP A 196 27.89 10.61 21.48
N GLN A 197 26.75 10.96 20.87
CA GLN A 197 25.44 10.62 21.44
C GLN A 197 25.23 9.11 21.34
N LYS A 198 25.13 8.48 22.51
CA LYS A 198 24.84 7.05 22.65
C LYS A 198 23.36 6.78 22.38
N MET A 199 23.10 5.60 21.84
CA MET A 199 21.76 5.04 21.81
C MET A 199 21.54 4.13 23.02
N PRO A 200 20.29 3.90 23.44
CA PRO A 200 20.00 2.95 24.50
C PRO A 200 20.45 1.54 24.11
N GLU A 201 21.14 0.87 25.03
CA GLU A 201 21.46 -0.56 24.90
C GLU A 201 20.18 -1.36 25.09
N TYR A 202 19.89 -2.28 24.17
CA TYR A 202 18.79 -3.23 24.32
C TYR A 202 19.35 -4.65 24.39
N GLU A 203 18.88 -5.41 25.38
CA GLU A 203 19.14 -6.85 25.42
C GLU A 203 18.46 -7.49 24.22
N THR A 204 19.25 -8.13 23.36
CA THR A 204 18.71 -9.06 22.37
C THR A 204 18.16 -10.24 23.14
N ALA A 205 16.83 -10.31 23.31
CA ALA A 205 16.20 -11.59 23.55
C ALA A 205 16.59 -12.47 22.36
N GLU A 206 17.39 -13.50 22.62
CA GLU A 206 17.59 -14.59 21.68
C GLU A 206 16.19 -15.11 21.35
N VAL A 207 15.72 -14.78 20.16
CA VAL A 207 14.53 -15.42 19.63
C VAL A 207 14.99 -16.85 19.36
N GLU A 208 14.72 -17.76 20.29
CA GLU A 208 14.70 -19.19 19.99
C GLU A 208 13.89 -19.32 18.71
N SER A 209 14.56 -19.70 17.63
CA SER A 209 13.90 -20.12 16.42
C SER A 209 13.08 -21.33 16.81
N ASP A 210 11.76 -21.18 16.88
CA ASP A 210 10.85 -22.31 16.72
C ASP A 210 11.15 -22.89 15.33
N GLU A 211 12.11 -23.81 15.29
CA GLU A 211 12.22 -24.81 14.25
C GLU A 211 10.93 -25.62 14.39
N ASP A 212 9.92 -25.26 13.60
CA ASP A 212 8.77 -26.13 13.35
C ASP A 212 9.35 -27.46 12.84
N GLU A 213 9.41 -28.45 13.73
CA GLU A 213 9.66 -29.85 13.41
C GLU A 213 8.55 -30.27 12.43
N ASP A 214 8.93 -30.40 11.15
CA ASP A 214 8.19 -31.18 10.18
C ASP A 214 8.15 -32.64 10.67
N GLU A 215 7.16 -32.96 11.50
CA GLU A 215 6.68 -34.33 11.70
C GLU A 215 6.14 -34.83 10.35
N MET A 216 7.01 -35.48 9.58
CA MET A 216 6.61 -36.42 8.55
C MET A 216 6.16 -37.70 9.24
N ASP A 217 4.85 -37.86 9.41
CA ASP A 217 4.24 -39.16 9.65
C ASP A 217 4.33 -40.00 8.35
N ASP A 218 5.16 -41.05 8.39
CA ASP A 218 5.15 -42.20 7.48
C ASP A 218 4.01 -43.18 7.81
#